data_AF-A0AA88GRC8-F1
#
_entry.id   AF-A0AA88GRC8-F1
#
_cell.length_a   1.000
_cell.length_b   1.000
_cell.length_c   1.000
_cell.angle_alpha   90.00
_cell.angle_beta   90.00
_cell.angle_gamma   90.00
#
_symmetry.space_group_name_H-M   'P 1'
#
loop_
_entity.id
_entity.type
_entity.pdbx_description
1 polymer ?
#
loop_
_entity_poly.entity_id
_entity_poly.type
_entity_poly.pdbx_seq_one_letter_code
_entity_poly.pdbx_strand_id
1 'polypeptide(L)'
;MWEAGDTAANIIANIVTIFVNTLNLSAILCYVLQVFRFQLMKFLYQQMSSSRGNEKGSERILKALKYSTSTALFYTIIAIFAACNVCYWTLWVILVRTGAISSPTYSYIVSISYIVCILTFSAVICTVAVFDWILSSKKEVEVKSNRRRSANFSNTNSIAITSDPSENLKDKKKQNLVTLPESLMNWFISLDQPLYFRMEMIIYIVCFIFQVLNLIIGSSSLSFRFDSNESYRRALTMDAVSFIFEVLYVVSYLFVFGGFALIVALIYKFKQSKKKHQQSQQREEEQKKNQEELINREMHIVLEHEEGFKLFEEFCKKEFSLENLYLFSDLKANPEITHGTNLGGIVKFMSFLYNTYVKTGATQEVNIPSKCRNSFLYLYKNVLASKDQLLSSDLKQSNENYEGDIELVDKDIKIATKNNPIPRQEIDQETVSNCFDYLYRQVLLNIGDTFSRFVFTPEYKSFQKSMEMQQTIMDKVGVVYGI
;
A
#
# COMPACT_ATOMS: atom_id res chain seq x y z
N MET A 1 -13.16 38.54 -31.72
CA MET A 1 -12.62 37.48 -32.60
C MET A 1 -13.51 36.22 -32.68
N TRP A 2 -14.51 36.05 -31.80
CA TRP A 2 -15.45 34.91 -31.83
C TRP A 2 -16.70 35.11 -32.71
N GLU A 3 -17.04 36.36 -33.06
CA GLU A 3 -18.32 36.67 -33.72
C GLU A 3 -18.28 36.62 -35.26
N ALA A 4 -17.11 36.51 -35.89
CA ALA A 4 -16.96 36.48 -37.35
C ALA A 4 -15.86 35.52 -37.87
N GLY A 5 -15.26 34.72 -37.00
CA GLY A 5 -14.20 33.76 -37.34
C GLY A 5 -14.71 32.33 -37.45
N ASP A 6 -14.05 31.57 -38.34
CA ASP A 6 -14.26 30.16 -38.71
C ASP A 6 -15.07 29.34 -37.70
N THR A 7 -16.34 29.07 -38.04
CA THR A 7 -17.30 28.38 -37.16
C THR A 7 -16.78 27.02 -36.71
N ALA A 8 -15.99 26.35 -37.55
CA ALA A 8 -15.33 25.09 -37.25
C ALA A 8 -14.32 25.21 -36.09
N ALA A 9 -13.47 26.24 -36.09
CA ALA A 9 -12.47 26.43 -35.04
C ALA A 9 -13.12 26.65 -33.66
N ASN A 10 -14.21 27.41 -33.61
CA ASN A 10 -14.95 27.65 -32.38
C ASN A 10 -15.69 26.39 -31.88
N ILE A 11 -16.18 25.54 -32.78
CA ILE A 11 -16.81 24.26 -32.41
C ILE A 11 -15.76 23.32 -31.82
N ILE A 12 -14.61 23.20 -32.48
CA ILE A 12 -13.48 22.39 -31.99
C ILE A 12 -13.03 22.89 -30.62
N ALA A 13 -12.84 24.20 -30.42
CA ALA A 13 -12.44 24.77 -29.14
C ALA A 13 -13.43 24.42 -28.01
N ASN A 14 -14.73 24.44 -28.27
CA ASN A 14 -15.75 24.07 -27.29
C ASN A 14 -15.71 22.56 -26.96
N ILE A 15 -15.57 21.70 -27.97
CA ILE A 15 -15.43 20.25 -27.78
C ILE A 15 -14.18 19.96 -26.94
N VAL A 16 -13.04 20.56 -27.32
CA VAL A 16 -11.77 20.44 -26.61
C VAL A 16 -11.95 20.91 -25.16
N THR A 17 -12.62 22.03 -24.91
CA THR A 17 -12.87 22.53 -23.55
C THR A 17 -13.66 21.52 -22.72
N ILE A 18 -14.75 20.95 -23.25
CA ILE A 18 -15.57 19.95 -22.54
C ILE A 18 -14.72 18.72 -22.18
N PHE A 19 -14.03 18.13 -23.16
CA PHE A 19 -13.31 16.88 -22.94
C PHE A 19 -12.03 17.08 -22.13
N VAL A 20 -11.19 18.07 -22.48
CA VAL A 20 -9.90 18.30 -21.81
C VAL A 20 -10.11 18.73 -20.36
N ASN A 21 -11.05 19.62 -20.08
CA ASN A 21 -11.30 20.02 -18.69
C ASN A 21 -11.84 18.85 -17.86
N THR A 22 -12.77 18.07 -18.42
CA THR A 22 -13.31 16.89 -17.73
C THR A 22 -12.23 15.85 -17.46
N LEU A 23 -11.40 15.52 -18.46
CA LEU A 23 -10.32 14.55 -18.31
C LEU A 23 -9.27 15.02 -17.31
N ASN A 24 -8.86 16.30 -17.37
CA ASN A 24 -7.85 16.82 -16.45
C ASN A 24 -8.37 16.86 -15.00
N LEU A 25 -9.58 17.39 -14.78
CA LEU A 25 -10.18 17.41 -13.44
C LEU A 25 -10.41 15.99 -12.91
N SER A 26 -10.80 15.04 -13.77
CA SER A 26 -10.95 13.64 -13.38
C SER A 26 -9.61 13.00 -13.04
N ALA A 27 -8.53 13.32 -13.77
CA ALA A 27 -7.19 12.84 -13.45
C ALA A 27 -6.72 13.36 -12.08
N ILE A 28 -6.94 14.64 -11.79
CA ILE A 28 -6.62 15.23 -10.48
C ILE A 28 -7.47 14.56 -9.38
N LEU A 29 -8.77 14.36 -9.60
CA LEU A 29 -9.62 13.64 -8.64
C LEU A 29 -9.16 12.20 -8.43
N CYS A 30 -8.78 11.48 -9.48
CA CYS A 30 -8.20 10.13 -9.38
C CYS A 30 -6.99 10.13 -8.44
N TYR A 31 -6.12 11.14 -8.56
CA TYR A 31 -4.96 11.28 -7.68
C TYR A 31 -5.37 11.61 -6.24
N VAL A 32 -6.34 12.52 -6.03
CA VAL A 32 -6.92 12.80 -4.70
C VAL A 32 -7.41 11.49 -4.07
N LEU A 33 -8.22 10.73 -4.79
CA LEU A 33 -8.76 9.45 -4.33
C LEU A 33 -7.64 8.46 -4.02
N GLN A 34 -6.63 8.33 -4.88
CA GLN A 34 -5.46 7.47 -4.66
C GLN A 34 -4.73 7.83 -3.36
N VAL A 35 -4.52 9.12 -3.08
CA VAL A 35 -3.94 9.61 -1.82
C VAL A 35 -4.78 9.22 -0.62
N PHE A 36 -6.10 9.43 -0.68
CA PHE A 36 -7.00 9.01 0.40
C PHE A 36 -6.98 7.49 0.61
N ARG A 37 -7.03 6.71 -0.48
CA ARG A 37 -6.99 5.24 -0.40
C ARG A 37 -5.75 4.75 0.30
N PHE A 38 -4.60 5.31 -0.06
CA PHE A 38 -3.34 4.94 0.54
C PHE A 38 -3.34 5.19 2.06
N GLN A 39 -3.86 6.34 2.50
CA GLN A 39 -3.96 6.66 3.93
C GLN A 39 -4.98 5.76 4.65
N LEU A 40 -6.13 5.49 4.03
CA LEU A 40 -7.13 4.58 4.58
C LEU A 40 -6.60 3.14 4.68
N MET A 41 -5.79 2.69 3.70
CA MET A 41 -5.12 1.39 3.72
C MET A 41 -4.07 1.33 4.84
N LYS A 42 -3.25 2.37 5.03
CA LYS A 42 -2.33 2.47 6.18
C LYS A 42 -3.08 2.31 7.51
N PHE A 43 -4.21 3.00 7.65
CA PHE A 43 -5.04 2.90 8.84
C PHE A 43 -5.68 1.51 8.99
N LEU A 44 -6.18 0.92 7.91
CA LEU A 44 -6.74 -0.44 7.89
C LEU A 44 -5.73 -1.47 8.40
N TYR A 45 -4.51 -1.49 7.85
CA TYR A 45 -3.48 -2.46 8.25
C TYR A 45 -2.94 -2.20 9.67
N GLN A 46 -2.93 -0.94 10.10
CA GLN A 46 -2.65 -0.62 11.50
C GLN A 46 -3.71 -1.16 12.45
N GLN A 47 -4.99 -1.04 12.09
CA GLN A 47 -6.10 -1.59 12.86
C GLN A 47 -6.10 -3.12 12.82
N MET A 48 -5.83 -3.76 11.68
CA MET A 48 -5.69 -5.22 11.59
C MET A 48 -4.62 -5.75 12.56
N SER A 49 -3.44 -5.13 12.55
CA SER A 49 -2.36 -5.50 13.46
C SER A 49 -2.70 -5.25 14.93
N SER A 50 -3.34 -4.13 15.25
CA SER A 50 -3.68 -3.76 16.63
C SER A 50 -4.87 -4.53 17.19
N SER A 51 -5.74 -5.05 16.32
CA SER A 51 -6.95 -5.80 16.71
C SER A 51 -6.74 -7.32 16.72
N ARG A 52 -5.52 -7.79 16.46
CA ARG A 52 -5.18 -9.21 16.56
C ARG A 52 -5.52 -9.72 17.97
N GLY A 53 -6.39 -10.72 18.04
CA GLY A 53 -6.91 -11.29 19.31
C GLY A 53 -8.17 -10.62 19.88
N ASN A 54 -8.64 -9.49 19.33
CA ASN A 54 -9.91 -8.84 19.71
C ASN A 54 -10.72 -8.43 18.47
N GLU A 55 -10.90 -9.38 17.55
CA GLU A 55 -11.50 -9.14 16.24
C GLU A 55 -12.96 -8.68 16.30
N LYS A 56 -13.73 -9.18 17.29
CA LYS A 56 -15.15 -8.83 17.46
C LYS A 56 -15.37 -7.34 17.75
N GLY A 57 -14.42 -6.68 18.42
CA GLY A 57 -14.50 -5.25 18.73
C GLY A 57 -14.21 -4.35 17.52
N SER A 58 -13.34 -4.78 16.60
CA SER A 58 -12.87 -3.98 15.46
C SER A 58 -13.60 -4.29 14.15
N GLU A 59 -14.37 -5.37 14.07
CA GLU A 59 -14.97 -5.88 12.84
C GLU A 59 -15.76 -4.81 12.06
N ARG A 60 -16.59 -4.01 12.74
CA ARG A 60 -17.38 -2.95 12.09
C ARG A 60 -16.48 -1.89 11.45
N ILE A 61 -15.41 -1.50 12.14
CA ILE A 61 -14.45 -0.50 11.66
C ILE A 61 -13.67 -1.05 10.47
N LEU A 62 -13.19 -2.29 10.56
CA LEU A 62 -12.47 -2.96 9.47
C LEU A 62 -13.34 -3.11 8.21
N LYS A 63 -14.60 -3.51 8.36
CA LYS A 63 -15.55 -3.58 7.23
C LYS A 63 -15.80 -2.23 6.58
N ALA A 64 -16.01 -1.18 7.39
CA ALA A 64 -16.20 0.18 6.88
C ALA A 64 -14.96 0.68 6.13
N LEU A 65 -13.76 0.44 6.68
CA LEU A 65 -12.50 0.80 6.03
C LEU A 65 -12.29 0.03 4.72
N LYS A 66 -12.52 -1.29 4.70
CA LYS A 66 -12.39 -2.11 3.48
C LYS A 66 -13.33 -1.64 2.37
N TYR A 67 -14.57 -1.30 2.73
CA TYR A 67 -15.52 -0.69 1.78
C TYR A 67 -15.00 0.67 1.27
N SER A 68 -14.52 1.52 2.18
CA SER A 68 -13.97 2.84 1.83
C SER A 68 -12.68 2.76 1.00
N THR A 69 -11.96 1.64 1.00
CA THR A 69 -10.76 1.42 0.16
C THR A 69 -11.05 0.60 -1.09
N SER A 70 -12.33 0.26 -1.35
CA SER A 70 -12.73 -0.59 -2.47
C SER A 70 -12.54 0.12 -3.81
N THR A 71 -12.10 -0.63 -4.82
CA THR A 71 -11.93 -0.12 -6.19
C THR A 71 -13.25 0.25 -6.85
N ALA A 72 -14.32 -0.47 -6.53
CA ALA A 72 -15.66 -0.21 -7.05
C ALA A 72 -16.15 1.19 -6.65
N LEU A 73 -16.07 1.53 -5.36
CA LEU A 73 -16.46 2.86 -4.85
C LEU A 73 -15.72 3.98 -5.57
N PHE A 74 -14.43 3.77 -5.82
CA PHE A 74 -13.57 4.75 -6.47
C PHE A 74 -13.96 4.97 -7.92
N TYR A 75 -14.14 3.89 -8.69
CA TYR A 75 -14.61 3.98 -10.08
C TYR A 75 -16.00 4.62 -10.17
N THR A 76 -16.89 4.33 -9.21
CA THR A 76 -18.21 4.98 -9.14
C THR A 76 -18.10 6.48 -8.90
N ILE A 77 -17.26 6.93 -7.96
CA ILE A 77 -17.04 8.37 -7.71
C ILE A 77 -16.47 9.06 -8.95
N ILE A 78 -15.47 8.46 -9.60
CA ILE A 78 -14.85 9.01 -10.81
C ILE A 78 -15.87 9.10 -11.95
N ALA A 79 -16.68 8.07 -12.16
CA ALA A 79 -17.70 8.05 -13.21
C ALA A 79 -18.78 9.11 -12.99
N ILE A 80 -19.28 9.24 -11.76
CA ILE A 80 -20.26 10.28 -11.39
C ILE A 80 -19.66 11.67 -11.61
N PHE A 81 -18.42 11.89 -11.12
CA PHE A 81 -17.75 13.17 -11.27
C PHE A 81 -17.51 13.54 -12.74
N ALA A 82 -17.05 12.59 -13.55
CA ALA A 82 -16.84 12.81 -14.99
C ALA A 82 -18.16 13.15 -15.69
N ALA A 83 -19.25 12.43 -15.39
CA ALA A 83 -20.57 12.71 -15.95
C ALA A 83 -21.06 14.12 -15.57
N CYS A 84 -20.94 14.48 -14.28
CA CYS A 84 -21.30 15.83 -13.81
C CYS A 84 -20.46 16.92 -14.51
N ASN A 85 -19.17 16.70 -14.72
CA ASN A 85 -18.30 17.65 -15.44
C ASN A 85 -18.72 17.80 -16.90
N VAL A 86 -18.96 16.70 -17.62
CA VAL A 86 -19.43 16.77 -19.01
C VAL A 86 -20.72 17.58 -19.09
N CYS A 87 -21.69 17.30 -18.23
CA CYS A 87 -22.94 18.07 -18.17
C CYS A 87 -22.70 19.56 -17.87
N TYR A 88 -21.84 19.87 -16.89
CA TYR A 88 -21.50 21.23 -16.50
C TYR A 88 -20.88 22.03 -17.65
N TRP A 89 -19.84 21.51 -18.30
CA TRP A 89 -19.17 22.20 -19.41
C TRP A 89 -20.08 22.32 -20.63
N THR A 90 -20.90 21.29 -20.90
CA THR A 90 -21.87 21.32 -22.00
C THR A 90 -22.92 22.42 -21.80
N LEU A 91 -23.41 22.60 -20.56
CA LEU A 91 -24.36 23.67 -20.24
C LEU A 91 -23.80 25.06 -20.61
N TRP A 92 -22.57 25.37 -20.21
CA TRP A 92 -21.95 26.65 -20.51
C TRP A 92 -21.72 26.85 -22.02
N VAL A 93 -21.35 25.79 -22.73
CA VAL A 93 -21.24 25.81 -24.19
C VAL A 93 -22.59 26.09 -24.86
N ILE A 94 -23.69 25.50 -24.37
CA ILE A 94 -25.03 25.77 -24.90
C ILE A 94 -25.43 27.22 -24.64
N LEU A 95 -25.18 27.74 -23.44
CA LEU A 95 -25.53 29.12 -23.08
C LEU A 95 -24.80 30.15 -23.94
N VAL A 96 -23.50 29.96 -24.23
CA VAL A 96 -22.77 30.88 -25.12
C VAL A 96 -23.23 30.76 -26.57
N ARG A 97 -23.63 29.55 -27.03
CA ARG A 97 -24.08 29.32 -28.41
C ARG A 97 -25.50 29.78 -28.68
N THR A 98 -26.35 29.79 -27.67
CA THR A 98 -27.72 30.32 -27.74
C THR A 98 -27.76 31.85 -27.60
N GLY A 99 -26.62 32.50 -27.38
CA GLY A 99 -26.54 33.95 -27.15
C GLY A 99 -27.08 34.38 -25.78
N ALA A 100 -27.36 33.44 -24.88
CA ALA A 100 -27.83 33.74 -23.53
C ALA A 100 -26.75 34.43 -22.67
N ILE A 101 -25.47 34.17 -22.97
CA ILE A 101 -24.31 34.83 -22.34
C ILE A 101 -23.31 35.31 -23.41
N SER A 102 -22.57 36.37 -23.09
CA SER A 102 -21.50 36.89 -23.95
C SER A 102 -20.26 35.98 -23.94
N SER A 103 -19.46 35.97 -25.01
CA SER A 103 -18.22 35.20 -25.06
C SER A 103 -17.20 35.56 -23.97
N PRO A 104 -16.99 36.86 -23.62
CA PRO A 104 -16.12 37.22 -22.49
C PRO A 104 -16.61 36.63 -21.16
N THR A 105 -17.93 36.67 -20.91
CA THR A 105 -18.53 36.09 -19.70
C THR A 105 -18.32 34.58 -19.64
N TYR A 106 -18.51 33.87 -20.76
CA TYR A 106 -18.24 32.44 -20.87
C TYR A 106 -16.78 32.11 -20.52
N SER A 107 -15.80 32.79 -21.13
CA SER A 107 -14.38 32.56 -20.85
C SER A 107 -14.05 32.80 -19.37
N TYR A 108 -14.59 33.86 -18.77
CA TYR A 108 -14.37 34.17 -17.35
C TYR A 108 -14.93 33.07 -16.43
N ILE A 109 -16.17 32.63 -16.67
CA ILE A 109 -16.82 31.58 -15.88
C ILE A 109 -16.06 30.27 -16.01
N VAL A 110 -15.69 29.87 -17.24
CA VAL A 110 -14.97 28.62 -17.48
C VAL A 110 -13.60 28.63 -16.79
N SER A 111 -12.84 29.70 -16.97
CA SER A 111 -11.51 29.83 -16.34
C SER A 111 -11.60 29.80 -14.82
N ILE A 112 -12.50 30.57 -14.21
CA ILE A 112 -12.65 30.60 -12.74
C ILE A 112 -13.12 29.26 -12.20
N SER A 113 -14.14 28.66 -12.81
CA SER A 113 -14.66 27.36 -12.37
C SER A 113 -13.54 26.31 -12.38
N TYR A 114 -12.75 26.30 -13.44
CA TYR A 114 -11.64 25.38 -13.59
C TYR A 114 -10.54 25.61 -12.55
N ILE A 115 -10.14 26.86 -12.35
CA ILE A 115 -9.16 27.28 -11.33
C ILE A 115 -9.61 26.85 -9.94
N VAL A 116 -10.85 27.17 -9.56
CA VAL A 116 -11.39 26.86 -8.24
C VAL A 116 -11.38 25.35 -7.99
N CYS A 117 -11.81 24.54 -8.98
CA CYS A 117 -11.78 23.09 -8.88
C CYS A 117 -10.35 22.55 -8.66
N ILE A 118 -9.38 23.01 -9.45
CA ILE A 118 -7.99 22.54 -9.31
C ILE A 118 -7.42 22.96 -7.95
N LEU A 119 -7.53 24.24 -7.58
CA LEU A 119 -7.01 24.74 -6.31
C LEU A 119 -7.63 23.99 -5.12
N THR A 120 -8.93 23.66 -5.20
CA THR A 120 -9.62 22.89 -4.16
C THR A 120 -9.03 21.49 -4.03
N PHE A 121 -8.90 20.75 -5.13
CA PHE A 121 -8.33 19.40 -5.09
C PHE A 121 -6.88 19.39 -4.65
N SER A 122 -6.08 20.33 -5.14
CA SER A 122 -4.68 20.47 -4.75
C SER A 122 -4.53 20.83 -3.28
N ALA A 123 -5.37 21.72 -2.74
CA ALA A 123 -5.40 22.05 -1.32
C ALA A 123 -5.75 20.81 -0.46
N VAL A 124 -6.70 19.99 -0.91
CA VAL A 124 -7.03 18.72 -0.25
C VAL A 124 -5.82 17.77 -0.24
N ILE A 125 -5.12 17.59 -1.36
CA ILE A 125 -3.92 16.74 -1.43
C ILE A 125 -2.82 17.27 -0.51
N CYS A 126 -2.54 18.58 -0.56
CA CYS A 126 -1.55 19.21 0.32
C CYS A 126 -1.90 19.00 1.79
N THR A 127 -3.18 19.14 2.15
CA THR A 127 -3.66 18.92 3.52
C THR A 127 -3.41 17.48 3.95
N VAL A 128 -3.76 16.49 3.12
CA VAL A 128 -3.53 15.07 3.44
C VAL A 128 -2.02 14.77 3.55
N ALA A 129 -1.19 15.32 2.66
CA ALA A 129 0.26 15.14 2.70
C ALA A 129 0.88 15.74 3.99
N VAL A 130 0.41 16.92 4.41
CA VAL A 130 0.84 17.56 5.67
C VAL A 130 0.39 16.73 6.87
N PHE A 131 -0.85 16.23 6.89
CA PHE A 131 -1.32 15.35 7.96
C PHE A 131 -0.52 14.05 8.04
N ASP A 132 -0.23 13.39 6.91
CA ASP A 132 0.62 12.19 6.86
C ASP A 132 2.03 12.48 7.39
N TRP A 133 2.61 13.62 7.01
CA TRP A 133 3.91 14.07 7.54
C TRP A 133 3.85 14.19 9.06
N ILE A 134 2.88 14.94 9.60
CA ILE A 134 2.74 15.19 11.05
C ILE A 134 2.58 13.87 11.82
N LEU A 135 1.71 12.97 11.35
CA LEU A 135 1.47 11.67 11.98
C LEU A 135 2.73 10.80 11.94
N SER A 136 3.44 10.81 10.80
CA SER A 136 4.67 10.04 10.65
C SER A 136 5.80 10.55 11.55
N SER A 137 5.96 11.87 11.66
CA SER A 137 6.95 12.47 12.55
C SER A 137 6.64 12.16 14.02
N LYS A 138 5.37 12.22 14.44
CA LYS A 138 4.98 11.85 15.82
C LYS A 138 5.34 10.40 16.15
N LYS A 139 5.01 9.46 15.26
CA LYS A 139 5.32 8.04 15.45
C LYS A 139 6.81 7.78 15.58
N GLU A 140 7.64 8.46 14.78
CA GLU A 140 9.09 8.27 14.87
C GLU A 140 9.67 8.82 16.19
N VAL A 141 9.16 9.96 16.67
CA VAL A 141 9.57 10.52 17.98
C VAL A 141 9.21 9.57 19.11
N GLU A 142 8.02 8.96 19.08
CA GLU A 142 7.60 7.95 20.05
C GLU A 142 8.52 6.71 20.02
N VAL A 143 8.83 6.19 18.84
CA VAL A 143 9.74 5.04 18.68
C VAL A 143 11.15 5.37 19.20
N LYS A 144 11.68 6.55 18.87
CA LYS A 144 12.99 7.00 19.37
C LYS A 144 13.00 7.20 20.89
N SER A 145 11.91 7.75 21.45
CA SER A 145 11.73 7.91 22.89
C SER A 145 11.70 6.56 23.61
N ASN A 146 10.95 5.59 23.10
CA ASN A 146 10.85 4.25 23.66
C ASN A 146 12.20 3.52 23.60
N ARG A 147 12.93 3.62 22.49
CA ARG A 147 14.29 3.06 22.37
C ARG A 147 15.27 3.66 23.39
N ARG A 148 15.21 4.97 23.63
CA ARG A 148 16.05 5.63 24.67
C ARG A 148 15.70 5.16 26.08
N ARG A 149 14.42 4.97 26.38
CA ARG A 149 13.98 4.44 27.69
C ARG A 149 14.47 3.01 27.91
N SER A 150 14.36 2.13 26.90
CA SER A 150 14.86 0.75 27.00
C SER A 150 16.38 0.68 27.13
N ALA A 151 17.14 1.51 26.41
CA ALA A 151 18.60 1.56 26.50
C ALA A 151 19.11 2.09 27.86
N ASN A 152 18.37 3.01 28.49
CA ASN A 152 18.71 3.48 29.84
C ASN A 152 18.41 2.41 30.91
N PHE A 153 17.40 1.56 30.69
CA PHE A 153 17.07 0.48 31.61
C PHE A 153 18.13 -0.65 31.60
N SER A 154 18.65 -1.02 30.42
CA SER A 154 19.69 -2.05 30.31
C SER A 154 21.07 -1.60 30.83
N ASN A 155 21.38 -0.30 30.81
CA ASN A 155 22.63 0.23 31.36
C ASN A 155 22.66 0.36 32.89
N THR A 156 21.55 0.11 33.60
CA THR A 156 21.50 0.25 35.07
C THR A 156 21.83 -1.07 35.80
N ASN A 157 21.83 -2.22 35.10
CA ASN A 157 22.12 -3.53 35.69
C ASN A 157 23.46 -4.16 35.25
N SER A 158 24.27 -3.48 34.42
CA SER A 158 25.65 -3.89 34.13
C SER A 158 26.64 -3.22 35.09
N ILE A 159 26.48 -3.50 36.39
CA ILE A 159 27.51 -3.22 37.39
C ILE A 159 28.54 -4.36 37.35
N ALA A 160 29.81 -3.97 37.12
CA ALA A 160 31.07 -4.69 37.35
C ALA A 160 31.26 -5.98 36.53
N ILE A 161 32.21 -6.02 35.60
CA ILE A 161 33.61 -6.53 35.73
C ILE A 161 34.12 -6.42 34.27
N THR A 162 35.15 -5.70 33.82
CA THR A 162 36.55 -5.52 34.24
C THR A 162 37.14 -4.24 33.61
N SER A 163 38.23 -3.78 34.21
CA SER A 163 39.18 -2.71 33.86
C SER A 163 39.65 -2.61 32.40
N ASP A 164 39.51 -1.43 31.80
CA ASP A 164 40.64 -0.63 31.24
C ASP A 164 40.14 0.73 30.68
N PRO A 165 40.46 1.87 31.32
CA PRO A 165 39.92 3.17 30.94
C PRO A 165 40.96 4.05 30.23
N SER A 166 41.51 3.62 29.08
CA SER A 166 42.24 4.55 28.21
C SER A 166 42.50 3.96 26.84
N GLU A 167 41.71 4.37 25.82
CA GLU A 167 42.30 4.79 24.53
C GLU A 167 41.28 5.28 23.48
N ASN A 168 40.01 4.87 23.49
CA ASN A 168 39.15 5.11 22.31
C ASN A 168 38.02 6.14 22.47
N LEU A 169 38.26 7.26 23.17
CA LEU A 169 37.27 8.33 23.34
C LEU A 169 37.34 9.45 22.28
N LYS A 170 38.36 9.47 21.41
CA LYS A 170 38.52 10.55 20.40
C LYS A 170 37.85 10.29 19.05
N ASP A 171 37.55 9.05 18.68
CA ASP A 171 36.97 8.74 17.36
C ASP A 171 35.44 8.75 17.31
N LYS A 172 34.73 8.69 18.44
CA LYS A 172 33.26 8.76 18.46
C LYS A 172 32.68 10.15 18.23
N LYS A 173 33.48 11.23 18.28
CA LYS A 173 32.99 12.60 18.05
C LYS A 173 32.90 13.02 16.58
N LYS A 174 33.52 12.30 15.64
CA LYS A 174 33.49 12.64 14.20
C LYS A 174 32.41 11.94 13.39
N GLN A 175 31.73 10.91 13.92
CA GLN A 175 30.64 10.22 13.20
C GLN A 175 29.24 10.85 13.38
N ASN A 176 29.07 11.83 14.28
CA ASN A 176 27.78 12.49 14.50
C ASN A 176 27.52 13.71 13.61
N LEU A 177 28.39 13.96 12.63
CA LEU A 177 28.20 15.02 11.62
C LEU A 177 27.71 14.42 10.29
N VAL A 178 26.85 13.41 10.37
CA VAL A 178 25.95 13.09 9.25
C VAL A 178 25.05 14.32 9.09
N THR A 179 25.20 14.97 7.94
CA THR A 179 24.52 16.22 7.64
C THR A 179 23.01 16.04 7.79
N LEU A 180 22.34 16.97 8.48
CA LEU A 180 20.87 17.02 8.61
C LEU A 180 20.10 16.70 7.31
N PRO A 181 20.54 17.12 6.10
CA PRO A 181 19.92 16.76 4.83
C PRO A 181 19.94 15.26 4.54
N GLU A 182 21.04 14.54 4.81
CA GLU A 182 21.11 13.09 4.55
C GLU A 182 20.22 12.31 5.50
N SER A 183 20.15 12.70 6.78
CA SER A 183 19.24 12.05 7.73
C SER A 183 17.78 12.31 7.37
N LEU A 184 17.44 13.52 6.91
CA LEU A 184 16.10 13.85 6.45
C LEU A 184 15.77 13.13 5.15
N MET A 185 16.69 13.06 4.20
CA MET A 185 16.48 12.40 2.91
C MET A 185 16.38 10.88 3.08
N ASN A 186 17.20 10.27 3.94
CA ASN A 186 17.12 8.85 4.26
C ASN A 186 15.81 8.53 5.00
N TRP A 187 15.42 9.35 5.98
CA TRP A 187 14.12 9.23 6.64
C TRP A 187 12.96 9.34 5.64
N PHE A 188 13.06 10.30 4.73
CA PHE A 188 12.04 10.58 3.72
C PHE A 188 11.88 9.43 2.72
N ILE A 189 12.99 8.84 2.30
CA ILE A 189 13.03 7.71 1.37
C ILE A 189 12.69 6.39 2.07
N SER A 190 13.06 6.19 3.33
CA SER A 190 12.96 4.89 4.00
C SER A 190 11.58 4.57 4.58
N LEU A 191 10.73 5.57 4.85
CA LEU A 191 9.49 5.33 5.59
C LEU A 191 8.40 4.61 4.78
N ASP A 192 8.37 4.82 3.47
CA ASP A 192 7.35 4.28 2.56
C ASP A 192 7.96 3.37 1.48
N GLN A 193 9.16 2.82 1.71
CA GLN A 193 9.66 1.72 0.87
C GLN A 193 8.75 0.49 1.08
N PRO A 194 8.24 -0.12 -0.01
CA PRO A 194 8.68 0.03 -1.42
C PRO A 194 7.80 0.93 -2.33
N LEU A 195 6.67 1.48 -1.87
CA LEU A 195 5.69 2.15 -2.76
C LEU A 195 6.02 3.61 -3.12
N TYR A 196 6.96 4.28 -2.45
CA TYR A 196 7.42 5.66 -2.73
C TYR A 196 6.32 6.75 -2.84
N PHE A 197 5.12 6.50 -2.35
CA PHE A 197 3.95 7.37 -2.52
C PHE A 197 4.16 8.80 -1.98
N ARG A 198 4.93 8.95 -0.89
CA ARG A 198 5.34 10.26 -0.35
C ARG A 198 6.18 11.10 -1.29
N MET A 199 7.06 10.48 -2.07
CA MET A 199 7.85 11.20 -3.09
C MET A 199 6.92 11.77 -4.15
N GLU A 200 5.93 11.00 -4.60
CA GLU A 200 4.93 11.47 -5.55
C GLU A 200 4.12 12.65 -4.98
N MET A 201 3.71 12.58 -3.71
CA MET A 201 3.01 13.69 -3.05
C MET A 201 3.87 14.97 -2.96
N ILE A 202 5.18 14.86 -2.71
CA ILE A 202 6.07 16.02 -2.74
C ILE A 202 6.22 16.59 -4.15
N ILE A 203 6.45 15.73 -5.14
CA ILE A 203 6.53 16.15 -6.54
C ILE A 203 5.22 16.86 -6.92
N TYR A 204 4.08 16.38 -6.41
CA TYR A 204 2.80 17.05 -6.58
C TYR A 204 2.73 18.41 -5.90
N ILE A 205 3.20 18.57 -4.66
CA ILE A 205 3.25 19.88 -3.99
C ILE A 205 4.11 20.86 -4.77
N VAL A 206 5.28 20.43 -5.27
CA VAL A 206 6.16 21.25 -6.13
C VAL A 206 5.44 21.63 -7.44
N CYS A 207 4.81 20.65 -8.09
CA CYS A 207 3.98 20.87 -9.28
C CYS A 207 2.89 21.91 -9.01
N PHE A 208 2.21 21.81 -7.87
CA PHE A 208 1.16 22.72 -7.46
C PHE A 208 1.67 24.15 -7.20
N ILE A 209 2.84 24.29 -6.57
CA ILE A 209 3.49 25.60 -6.40
C ILE A 209 3.75 26.24 -7.77
N PHE A 210 4.31 25.49 -8.73
CA PHE A 210 4.50 26.01 -10.08
C PHE A 210 3.19 26.41 -10.76
N GLN A 211 2.12 25.62 -10.56
CA GLN A 211 0.80 25.95 -11.09
C GLN A 211 0.24 27.25 -10.49
N VAL A 212 0.33 27.44 -9.18
CA VAL A 212 -0.15 28.65 -8.49
C VAL A 212 0.64 29.87 -8.96
N LEU A 213 1.98 29.75 -9.06
CA LEU A 213 2.83 30.83 -9.56
C LEU A 213 2.49 31.19 -11.02
N ASN A 214 2.34 30.18 -11.89
CA ASN A 214 1.92 30.39 -13.28
C ASN A 214 0.56 31.12 -13.33
N LEU A 215 -0.39 30.70 -12.50
CA LEU A 215 -1.73 31.29 -12.48
C LEU A 215 -1.73 32.75 -11.98
N ILE A 216 -1.01 33.04 -10.90
CA ILE A 216 -0.92 34.40 -10.33
C ILE A 216 -0.25 35.34 -11.35
N ILE A 217 0.86 34.91 -11.95
CA ILE A 217 1.61 35.71 -12.92
C ILE A 217 0.75 35.97 -14.17
N GLY A 218 0.16 34.92 -14.75
CA GLY A 218 -0.71 35.05 -15.93
C GLY A 218 -1.96 35.90 -15.68
N SER A 219 -2.58 35.78 -14.49
CA SER A 219 -3.72 36.62 -14.13
C SER A 219 -3.33 38.08 -13.91
N SER A 220 -2.17 38.32 -13.30
CA SER A 220 -1.65 39.68 -13.08
C SER A 220 -1.28 40.37 -14.40
N SER A 221 -0.75 39.63 -15.38
CA SER A 221 -0.34 40.18 -16.67
C SER A 221 -1.51 40.73 -17.50
N LEU A 222 -2.73 40.18 -17.29
CA LEU A 222 -3.93 40.55 -18.03
C LEU A 222 -4.27 42.05 -17.92
N SER A 223 -4.07 42.64 -16.74
CA SER A 223 -4.38 44.05 -16.47
C SER A 223 -3.46 45.01 -17.23
N PHE A 224 -2.22 44.60 -17.53
CA PHE A 224 -1.22 45.44 -18.19
C PHE A 224 -1.32 45.42 -19.71
N ARG A 225 -2.08 44.49 -20.30
CA ARG A 225 -2.12 44.26 -21.76
C ARG A 225 -2.84 45.35 -22.54
N PHE A 226 -3.70 46.15 -21.90
CA PHE A 226 -4.58 47.10 -22.58
C PHE A 226 -4.35 48.57 -22.18
N ASP A 227 -3.36 48.84 -21.32
CA ASP A 227 -3.22 50.14 -20.67
C ASP A 227 -2.27 51.09 -21.44
N SER A 228 -1.03 50.67 -21.70
CA SER A 228 -0.05 51.48 -22.43
C SER A 228 0.99 50.62 -23.15
N ASN A 229 1.75 51.21 -24.08
CA ASN A 229 2.82 50.50 -24.80
C ASN A 229 3.97 50.06 -23.86
N GLU A 230 4.22 50.82 -22.78
CA GLU A 230 5.17 50.42 -21.74
C GLU A 230 4.60 49.28 -20.87
N SER A 231 3.32 49.36 -20.51
CA SER A 231 2.60 48.29 -19.79
C SER A 231 2.58 46.99 -20.60
N TYR A 232 2.44 47.08 -21.93
CA TYR A 232 2.53 45.93 -22.83
C TYR A 232 3.90 45.24 -22.81
N ARG A 233 5.00 46.00 -22.77
CA ARG A 233 6.34 45.42 -22.62
C ARG A 233 6.51 44.70 -21.29
N ARG A 234 5.97 45.25 -20.19
CA ARG A 234 5.95 44.56 -18.89
C ARG A 234 5.11 43.30 -18.92
N ALA A 235 3.95 43.33 -19.59
CA ALA A 235 3.11 42.15 -19.79
C ALA A 235 3.86 41.03 -20.53
N LEU A 236 4.61 41.36 -21.58
CA LEU A 236 5.45 40.38 -22.30
C LEU A 236 6.52 39.74 -21.41
N THR A 237 7.17 40.53 -20.53
CA THR A 237 8.14 39.97 -19.57
C THR A 237 7.45 39.03 -18.58
N MET A 238 6.28 39.40 -18.06
CA MET A 238 5.49 38.54 -17.16
C MET A 238 5.03 37.26 -17.86
N ASP A 239 4.62 37.34 -19.13
CA ASP A 239 4.23 36.17 -19.93
C ASP A 239 5.41 35.23 -20.16
N ALA A 240 6.62 35.75 -20.39
CA ALA A 240 7.84 34.94 -20.51
C ALA A 240 8.16 34.19 -19.20
N VAL A 241 7.99 34.85 -18.05
CA VAL A 241 8.15 34.21 -16.73
C VAL A 241 7.05 33.17 -16.50
N SER A 242 5.80 33.47 -16.85
CA SER A 242 4.67 32.54 -16.78
C SER A 242 4.96 31.27 -17.58
N PHE A 243 5.49 31.41 -18.80
CA PHE A 243 5.85 30.30 -19.67
C PHE A 243 6.91 29.38 -19.05
N ILE A 244 7.90 29.92 -18.34
CA ILE A 244 8.89 29.10 -17.61
C ILE A 244 8.19 28.25 -16.55
N PHE A 245 7.30 28.84 -15.76
CA PHE A 245 6.53 28.10 -14.75
C PHE A 245 5.56 27.09 -15.37
N GLU A 246 4.99 27.39 -16.54
CA GLU A 246 4.17 26.45 -17.29
C GLU A 246 4.97 25.21 -17.72
N VAL A 247 6.18 25.38 -18.26
CA VAL A 247 7.06 24.26 -18.62
C VAL A 247 7.44 23.44 -17.39
N LEU A 248 7.82 24.09 -16.28
CA LEU A 248 8.15 23.43 -15.02
C LEU A 248 6.95 22.66 -14.44
N TYR A 249 5.76 23.25 -14.53
CA TYR A 249 4.50 22.60 -14.17
C TYR A 249 4.25 21.35 -15.01
N VAL A 250 4.32 21.45 -16.34
CA VAL A 250 4.07 20.30 -17.25
C VAL A 250 5.06 19.17 -16.99
N VAL A 251 6.35 19.47 -16.83
CA VAL A 251 7.38 18.46 -16.52
C VAL A 251 7.09 17.78 -15.17
N SER A 252 6.78 18.57 -14.14
CA SER A 252 6.46 18.04 -12.81
C SER A 252 5.17 17.21 -12.84
N TYR A 253 4.15 17.66 -13.59
CA TYR A 253 2.89 16.97 -13.79
C TYR A 253 3.10 15.58 -14.41
N LEU A 254 3.95 15.46 -15.44
CA LEU A 254 4.30 14.16 -16.02
C LEU A 254 4.95 13.22 -15.00
N PHE A 255 5.78 13.74 -14.08
CA PHE A 255 6.36 12.92 -13.03
C PHE A 255 5.33 12.43 -12.01
N VAL A 256 4.40 13.28 -11.58
CA VAL A 256 3.31 12.90 -10.66
C VAL A 256 2.47 11.78 -11.25
N PHE A 257 2.04 11.92 -12.51
CA PHE A 257 1.10 10.99 -13.14
C PHE A 257 1.79 9.78 -13.79
N GLY A 258 2.76 9.19 -13.07
CA GLY A 258 3.39 7.92 -13.42
C GLY A 258 4.80 8.01 -14.00
N GLY A 259 5.28 9.19 -14.38
CA GLY A 259 6.65 9.37 -14.88
C GLY A 259 7.70 9.00 -13.82
N PHE A 260 7.46 9.32 -12.55
CA PHE A 260 8.34 8.94 -11.45
C PHE A 260 8.34 7.43 -11.22
N ALA A 261 7.17 6.80 -11.13
CA ALA A 261 7.02 5.35 -10.99
C ALA A 261 7.71 4.59 -12.14
N LEU A 262 7.61 5.10 -13.38
CA LEU A 262 8.31 4.54 -14.54
C LEU A 262 9.84 4.57 -14.36
N ILE A 263 10.41 5.69 -13.89
CA ILE A 263 11.84 5.79 -13.61
C ILE A 263 12.26 4.79 -12.54
N VAL A 264 11.50 4.68 -11.44
CA VAL A 264 11.79 3.72 -10.37
C VAL A 264 11.76 2.29 -10.91
N ALA A 265 10.75 1.94 -11.71
CA ALA A 265 10.64 0.64 -12.35
C ALA A 265 11.80 0.35 -13.30
N LEU A 266 12.24 1.34 -14.09
CA LEU A 266 13.41 1.21 -14.96
C LEU A 266 14.69 1.01 -14.16
N ILE A 267 14.92 1.80 -13.11
CA ILE A 267 16.09 1.63 -12.22
C ILE A 267 16.09 0.23 -11.60
N TYR A 268 14.94 -0.26 -11.15
CA TYR A 268 14.80 -1.59 -10.58
C TYR A 268 15.13 -2.66 -11.63
N LYS A 269 14.58 -2.55 -12.84
CA LYS A 269 14.85 -3.45 -13.96
C LYS A 269 16.33 -3.45 -14.35
N PHE A 270 16.98 -2.29 -14.37
CA PHE A 270 18.42 -2.19 -14.67
C PHE A 270 19.28 -2.78 -13.54
N LYS A 271 18.96 -2.54 -12.27
CA LYS A 271 19.66 -3.16 -11.14
C LYS A 271 19.50 -4.68 -11.15
N GLN A 272 18.29 -5.18 -11.43
CA GLN A 272 18.02 -6.60 -11.55
C GLN A 272 18.72 -7.22 -12.76
N SER A 273 18.75 -6.52 -13.89
CA SER A 273 19.47 -6.95 -15.09
C SER A 273 20.98 -7.00 -14.87
N LYS A 274 21.58 -6.05 -14.14
CA LYS A 274 23.00 -6.11 -13.76
C LYS A 274 23.31 -7.29 -12.86
N LYS A 275 22.45 -7.59 -11.88
CA LYS A 275 22.59 -8.80 -11.04
C LYS A 275 22.47 -10.07 -11.87
N LYS A 276 21.49 -10.13 -12.79
CA LYS A 276 21.37 -11.23 -13.75
C LYS A 276 22.63 -11.34 -14.60
N HIS A 277 23.15 -10.27 -15.19
CA HIS A 277 24.36 -10.34 -16.03
C HIS A 277 25.63 -10.71 -15.24
N GLN A 278 25.71 -10.36 -13.96
CA GLN A 278 26.75 -10.84 -13.04
C GLN A 278 26.55 -12.32 -12.62
N GLN A 279 25.31 -12.82 -12.61
CA GLN A 279 24.98 -14.22 -12.32
C GLN A 279 24.97 -15.13 -13.58
N SER A 280 24.72 -14.59 -14.77
CA SER A 280 24.61 -15.31 -16.05
C SER A 280 25.96 -15.73 -16.62
N GLN A 281 27.07 -15.51 -15.91
CA GLN A 281 28.36 -16.12 -16.25
C GLN A 281 28.59 -17.50 -15.61
N GLN A 282 27.70 -18.04 -14.76
CA GLN A 282 27.74 -19.46 -14.34
C GLN A 282 26.39 -19.96 -13.74
N ARG A 283 25.69 -20.83 -14.49
CA ARG A 283 24.56 -21.75 -14.10
C ARG A 283 23.22 -21.13 -13.66
N GLU A 284 22.28 -20.98 -14.60
CA GLU A 284 20.93 -20.38 -14.37
C GLU A 284 19.82 -21.33 -13.86
N GLU A 285 20.01 -22.66 -13.84
CA GLU A 285 18.95 -23.59 -13.41
C GLU A 285 19.19 -24.24 -12.04
N GLU A 286 20.43 -24.59 -11.68
CA GLU A 286 20.77 -25.04 -10.32
C GLU A 286 20.77 -23.89 -9.30
N GLN A 287 21.17 -22.68 -9.70
CA GLN A 287 21.18 -21.53 -8.79
C GLN A 287 19.80 -20.99 -8.46
N LYS A 288 18.80 -21.10 -9.35
CA LYS A 288 17.44 -20.66 -9.03
C LYS A 288 16.80 -21.54 -7.95
N LYS A 289 16.97 -22.86 -8.05
CA LYS A 289 16.54 -23.79 -6.98
C LYS A 289 17.28 -23.51 -5.68
N ASN A 290 18.61 -23.38 -5.73
CA ASN A 290 19.39 -23.05 -4.53
C ASN A 290 19.02 -21.68 -3.94
N GLN A 291 18.67 -20.68 -4.76
CA GLN A 291 18.31 -19.34 -4.31
C GLN A 291 16.89 -19.31 -3.72
N GLU A 292 15.92 -19.99 -4.33
CA GLU A 292 14.58 -20.16 -3.73
C GLU A 292 14.68 -20.96 -2.43
N GLU A 293 15.50 -22.01 -2.38
CA GLU A 293 15.74 -22.79 -1.17
C GLU A 293 16.43 -21.96 -0.08
N LEU A 294 17.41 -21.12 -0.44
CA LEU A 294 18.07 -20.20 0.48
C LEU A 294 17.09 -19.15 1.01
N ILE A 295 16.28 -18.55 0.14
CA ILE A 295 15.23 -17.59 0.53
C ILE A 295 14.22 -18.26 1.46
N ASN A 296 13.82 -19.50 1.17
CA ASN A 296 12.93 -20.27 2.03
C ASN A 296 13.59 -20.53 3.40
N ARG A 297 14.87 -20.86 3.44
CA ARG A 297 15.61 -21.07 4.70
C ARG A 297 15.73 -19.79 5.52
N GLU A 298 16.11 -18.68 4.89
CA GLU A 298 16.18 -17.37 5.55
C GLU A 298 14.80 -16.94 6.06
N MET A 299 13.76 -17.13 5.26
CA MET A 299 12.38 -16.87 5.64
C MET A 299 11.97 -17.71 6.86
N HIS A 300 12.29 -19.00 6.88
CA HIS A 300 12.04 -19.86 8.03
C HIS A 300 12.72 -19.35 9.30
N ILE A 301 13.99 -18.96 9.22
CA ILE A 301 14.74 -18.38 10.36
C ILE A 301 14.03 -17.13 10.88
N VAL A 302 13.62 -16.23 9.98
CA VAL A 302 12.93 -14.99 10.36
C VAL A 302 11.56 -15.29 10.98
N LEU A 303 10.79 -16.22 10.42
CA LEU A 303 9.45 -16.56 10.91
C LEU A 303 9.47 -17.37 12.22
N GLU A 304 10.58 -18.03 12.55
CA GLU A 304 10.76 -18.77 13.80
C GLU A 304 11.34 -17.93 14.92
N HIS A 305 12.15 -16.92 14.60
CA HIS A 305 12.73 -16.02 15.59
C HIS A 305 11.73 -14.91 15.98
N GLU A 306 11.48 -14.69 17.27
CA GLU A 306 10.48 -13.71 17.74
C GLU A 306 10.77 -12.29 17.23
N GLU A 307 12.03 -11.85 17.28
CA GLU A 307 12.43 -10.54 16.76
C GLU A 307 12.31 -10.45 15.24
N GLY A 308 12.65 -11.54 14.54
CA GLY A 308 12.55 -11.62 13.08
C GLY A 308 11.10 -11.55 12.64
N PHE A 309 10.22 -12.30 13.31
CA PHE A 309 8.79 -12.32 13.06
C PHE A 309 8.18 -10.94 13.27
N LYS A 310 8.46 -10.27 14.39
CA LYS A 310 7.96 -8.91 14.67
C LYS A 310 8.45 -7.90 13.62
N LEU A 311 9.71 -8.02 13.21
CA LEU A 311 10.27 -7.13 12.19
C LEU A 311 9.60 -7.34 10.83
N PHE A 312 9.39 -8.60 10.46
CA PHE A 312 8.72 -8.97 9.22
C PHE A 312 7.23 -8.63 9.24
N GLU A 313 6.55 -8.77 10.37
CA GLU A 313 5.17 -8.33 10.58
C GLU A 313 5.02 -6.82 10.34
N GLU A 314 5.90 -5.99 10.90
CA GLU A 314 5.90 -4.55 10.63
C GLU A 314 6.23 -4.22 9.16
N PHE A 315 6.97 -5.08 8.46
CA PHE A 315 7.18 -4.94 7.02
C PHE A 315 5.92 -5.31 6.21
N CYS A 316 5.29 -6.46 6.48
CA CYS A 316 4.02 -6.87 5.87
C CYS A 316 2.92 -5.81 6.08
N LYS A 317 2.92 -5.13 7.23
CA LYS A 317 2.03 -4.00 7.51
C LYS A 317 2.25 -2.81 6.59
N LYS A 318 3.51 -2.50 6.25
CA LYS A 318 3.86 -1.43 5.30
C LYS A 318 3.54 -1.83 3.85
N GLU A 319 3.69 -3.11 3.51
CA GLU A 319 3.38 -3.65 2.18
C GLU A 319 1.91 -4.00 1.95
N PHE A 320 1.04 -3.84 2.95
CA PHE A 320 -0.35 -4.26 2.88
C PHE A 320 -0.51 -5.76 2.58
N SER A 321 0.24 -6.62 3.30
CA SER A 321 0.25 -8.08 3.10
C SER A 321 0.17 -8.91 4.40
N LEU A 322 -0.24 -8.29 5.52
CA LEU A 322 -0.37 -8.92 6.84
C LEU A 322 -1.24 -10.17 6.86
N GLU A 323 -2.30 -10.20 6.06
CA GLU A 323 -3.26 -11.31 6.03
C GLU A 323 -2.59 -12.65 5.72
N ASN A 324 -1.57 -12.66 4.85
CA ASN A 324 -0.82 -13.88 4.52
C ASN A 324 -0.01 -14.36 5.73
N LEU A 325 0.65 -13.44 6.44
CA LEU A 325 1.45 -13.75 7.62
C LEU A 325 0.58 -14.27 8.78
N TYR A 326 -0.61 -13.70 8.98
CA TYR A 326 -1.52 -14.11 10.04
C TYR A 326 -2.15 -15.48 9.75
N LEU A 327 -2.59 -15.72 8.52
CA LEU A 327 -3.05 -17.05 8.11
C LEU A 327 -1.95 -18.10 8.31
N PHE A 328 -0.71 -17.81 7.92
CA PHE A 328 0.42 -18.71 8.17
C PHE A 328 0.61 -19.01 9.66
N SER A 329 0.57 -17.96 10.50
CA SER A 329 0.72 -18.10 11.96
C SER A 329 -0.38 -18.96 12.56
N ASP A 330 -1.63 -18.81 12.10
CA ASP A 330 -2.77 -19.56 12.63
C ASP A 330 -2.78 -21.02 12.16
N LEU A 331 -2.33 -21.29 10.93
CA LEU A 331 -2.10 -22.65 10.44
C LEU A 331 -0.98 -23.32 11.25
N LYS A 332 0.15 -22.64 11.48
CA LYS A 332 1.29 -23.16 12.24
C LYS A 332 0.96 -23.41 13.71
N ALA A 333 0.06 -22.62 14.30
CA ALA A 333 -0.35 -22.76 15.69
C ALA A 333 -1.29 -23.96 15.96
N ASN A 334 -1.88 -24.56 14.92
CA ASN A 334 -2.87 -25.64 15.06
C ASN A 334 -2.46 -26.92 14.30
N PRO A 335 -1.24 -27.46 14.52
CA PRO A 335 -0.69 -28.55 13.71
C PRO A 335 -1.52 -29.84 13.80
N GLU A 336 -2.17 -30.11 14.94
CA GLU A 336 -3.00 -31.31 15.09
C GLU A 336 -4.24 -31.28 14.19
N ILE A 337 -4.82 -30.09 13.99
CA ILE A 337 -5.99 -29.92 13.12
C ILE A 337 -5.53 -29.90 11.65
N THR A 338 -4.45 -29.19 11.33
CA THR A 338 -3.97 -29.07 9.95
C THR A 338 -3.45 -30.38 9.39
N HIS A 339 -2.82 -31.24 10.20
CA HIS A 339 -2.40 -32.58 9.78
C HIS A 339 -3.52 -33.63 9.90
N GLY A 340 -4.72 -33.25 10.34
CA GLY A 340 -5.87 -34.14 10.47
C GLY A 340 -5.78 -35.16 11.61
N THR A 341 -4.84 -35.02 12.55
CA THR A 341 -4.72 -35.94 13.70
C THR A 341 -5.81 -35.69 14.74
N ASN A 342 -6.33 -34.47 14.83
CA ASN A 342 -7.41 -34.08 15.71
C ASN A 342 -8.56 -33.44 14.93
N LEU A 343 -9.61 -34.21 14.67
CA LEU A 343 -10.80 -33.73 13.96
C LEU A 343 -11.82 -33.03 14.88
N GLY A 344 -11.70 -33.15 16.20
CA GLY A 344 -12.68 -32.58 17.13
C GLY A 344 -12.76 -31.05 17.08
N GLY A 345 -11.65 -30.38 16.71
CA GLY A 345 -11.57 -28.92 16.57
C GLY A 345 -11.80 -28.40 15.14
N ILE A 346 -11.93 -29.28 14.13
CA ILE A 346 -11.85 -28.90 12.72
C ILE A 346 -13.00 -27.97 12.29
N VAL A 347 -14.22 -28.21 12.78
CA VAL A 347 -15.41 -27.41 12.43
C VAL A 347 -15.19 -25.95 12.83
N LYS A 348 -14.77 -25.72 14.08
CA LYS A 348 -14.53 -24.38 14.62
C LYS A 348 -13.35 -23.70 13.94
N PHE A 349 -12.25 -24.43 13.74
CA PHE A 349 -11.06 -23.89 13.08
C PHE A 349 -11.32 -23.50 11.62
N MET A 350 -12.01 -24.35 10.86
CA MET A 350 -12.36 -24.03 9.47
C MET A 350 -13.38 -22.89 9.38
N SER A 351 -14.34 -22.77 10.31
CA SER A 351 -15.25 -21.62 10.37
C SER A 351 -14.49 -20.32 10.65
N PHE A 352 -13.54 -20.35 11.58
CA PHE A 352 -12.64 -19.22 11.82
C PHE A 352 -11.86 -18.85 10.55
N LEU A 353 -11.18 -19.81 9.92
CA LEU A 353 -10.40 -19.54 8.71
C LEU A 353 -11.27 -19.04 7.54
N TYR A 354 -12.47 -19.61 7.38
CA TYR A 354 -13.42 -19.18 6.36
C TYR A 354 -13.80 -17.72 6.57
N ASN A 355 -14.29 -17.38 7.76
CA ASN A 355 -14.81 -16.04 8.04
C ASN A 355 -13.73 -14.95 8.10
N THR A 356 -12.50 -15.31 8.49
CA THR A 356 -11.39 -14.35 8.62
C THR A 356 -10.59 -14.19 7.33
N TYR A 357 -10.30 -15.28 6.61
CA TYR A 357 -9.32 -15.27 5.51
C TYR A 357 -9.85 -15.70 4.13
N VAL A 358 -10.82 -16.61 4.04
CA VAL A 358 -11.19 -17.24 2.75
C VAL A 358 -12.45 -16.67 2.11
N LYS A 359 -13.40 -16.22 2.94
CA LYS A 359 -14.69 -15.68 2.49
C LYS A 359 -14.50 -14.40 1.69
N THR A 360 -15.28 -14.24 0.62
CA THR A 360 -15.23 -13.01 -0.18
C THR A 360 -15.69 -11.83 0.67
N GLY A 361 -14.84 -10.79 0.75
CA GLY A 361 -15.08 -9.64 1.60
C GLY A 361 -14.71 -9.84 3.07
N ALA A 362 -14.07 -10.96 3.44
CA ALA A 362 -13.53 -11.17 4.79
C ALA A 362 -12.56 -10.05 5.19
N THR A 363 -12.45 -9.77 6.49
CA THR A 363 -11.61 -8.67 6.99
C THR A 363 -10.14 -8.85 6.66
N GLN A 364 -9.66 -10.09 6.59
CA GLN A 364 -8.29 -10.45 6.26
C GLN A 364 -8.24 -11.39 5.05
N GLU A 365 -9.10 -11.13 4.06
CA GLU A 365 -9.19 -11.96 2.85
C GLU A 365 -7.82 -12.13 2.16
N VAL A 366 -7.36 -13.37 2.06
CA VAL A 366 -6.06 -13.70 1.44
C VAL A 366 -6.18 -13.87 -0.08
N ASN A 367 -5.15 -13.45 -0.81
CA ASN A 367 -5.09 -13.63 -2.26
C ASN A 367 -4.59 -15.04 -2.61
N ILE A 368 -5.50 -16.01 -2.69
CA ILE A 368 -5.18 -17.42 -3.05
C ILE A 368 -5.82 -17.82 -4.39
N PRO A 369 -5.21 -18.74 -5.17
CA PRO A 369 -5.80 -19.22 -6.41
C PRO A 369 -7.17 -19.86 -6.20
N SER A 370 -8.05 -19.72 -7.19
CA SER A 370 -9.42 -20.28 -7.14
C SER A 370 -9.44 -21.78 -6.87
N LYS A 371 -8.49 -22.54 -7.41
CA LYS A 371 -8.36 -23.98 -7.14
C LYS A 371 -8.11 -24.28 -5.65
N CYS A 372 -7.25 -23.51 -5.00
CA CYS A 372 -6.96 -23.63 -3.57
C CYS A 372 -8.16 -23.23 -2.72
N ARG A 373 -8.78 -22.08 -3.03
CA ARG A 373 -10.02 -21.63 -2.37
C ARG A 373 -11.12 -22.68 -2.48
N ASN A 374 -11.35 -23.22 -3.67
CA ASN A 374 -12.40 -24.23 -3.89
C ASN A 374 -12.11 -25.53 -3.14
N SER A 375 -10.85 -25.99 -3.11
CA SER A 375 -10.43 -27.15 -2.32
C SER A 375 -10.81 -26.96 -0.84
N PHE A 376 -10.50 -25.80 -0.28
CA PHE A 376 -10.87 -25.45 1.10
C PHE A 376 -12.39 -25.43 1.30
N LEU A 377 -13.14 -24.79 0.39
CA LEU A 377 -14.60 -24.68 0.49
C LEU A 377 -15.29 -26.05 0.40
N TYR A 378 -14.80 -26.97 -0.45
CA TYR A 378 -15.33 -28.33 -0.54
C TYR A 378 -15.13 -29.10 0.75
N LEU A 379 -13.90 -29.07 1.31
CA LEU A 379 -13.62 -29.70 2.59
C LEU A 379 -14.50 -29.08 3.68
N TYR A 380 -14.60 -27.75 3.73
CA TYR A 380 -15.37 -27.06 4.76
C TYR A 380 -16.85 -27.41 4.69
N LYS A 381 -17.43 -27.49 3.49
CA LYS A 381 -18.82 -27.92 3.32
C LYS A 381 -19.04 -29.35 3.80
N ASN A 382 -18.13 -30.27 3.48
CA ASN A 382 -18.23 -31.66 3.96
C ASN A 382 -18.11 -31.71 5.49
N VAL A 383 -17.20 -30.93 6.09
CA VAL A 383 -17.05 -30.79 7.54
C VAL A 383 -18.33 -30.23 8.19
N LEU A 384 -18.97 -29.23 7.59
CA LEU A 384 -20.26 -28.69 8.06
C LEU A 384 -21.39 -29.71 7.97
N ALA A 385 -21.41 -30.53 6.90
CA ALA A 385 -22.41 -31.59 6.74
C ALA A 385 -22.23 -32.72 7.77
N SER A 386 -21.00 -32.98 8.21
CA SER A 386 -20.66 -33.99 9.22
C SER A 386 -20.51 -33.43 10.64
N LYS A 387 -20.91 -32.17 10.88
CA LYS A 387 -20.67 -31.46 12.15
C LYS A 387 -21.17 -32.22 13.38
N ASP A 388 -22.31 -32.91 13.28
CA ASP A 388 -22.94 -33.59 14.42
C ASP A 388 -22.16 -34.82 14.89
N GLN A 389 -21.35 -35.39 13.99
CA GLN A 389 -20.45 -36.51 14.26
C GLN A 389 -19.08 -36.04 14.77
N LEU A 390 -18.63 -34.86 14.31
CA LEU A 390 -17.31 -34.31 14.63
C LEU A 390 -17.26 -33.49 15.91
N LEU A 391 -18.37 -32.85 16.30
CA LEU A 391 -18.46 -32.07 17.53
C LEU A 391 -18.73 -33.00 18.72
N SER A 392 -17.87 -32.94 19.73
CA SER A 392 -18.12 -33.56 21.02
C SER A 392 -19.40 -33.00 21.66
N SER A 393 -20.06 -33.82 22.48
CA SER A 393 -21.30 -33.48 23.20
C SER A 393 -21.22 -32.12 23.92
N ASP A 394 -20.05 -31.79 24.46
CA ASP A 394 -19.80 -30.60 25.27
C ASP A 394 -19.71 -29.30 24.44
N LEU A 395 -19.43 -29.40 23.14
CA LEU A 395 -19.35 -28.25 22.22
C LEU A 395 -20.68 -27.94 21.53
N LYS A 396 -21.69 -28.81 21.62
CA LYS A 396 -23.02 -28.59 21.00
C LYS A 396 -23.80 -27.42 21.60
N GLN A 397 -23.37 -26.89 22.75
CA GLN A 397 -24.01 -25.75 23.43
C GLN A 397 -23.50 -24.37 23.00
N SER A 398 -22.42 -24.26 22.23
CA SER A 398 -22.04 -22.95 21.69
C SER A 398 -22.97 -22.59 20.52
N ASN A 399 -23.84 -21.59 20.75
CA ASN A 399 -24.75 -20.94 19.80
C ASN A 399 -24.00 -20.23 18.62
N GLU A 400 -23.08 -20.91 17.95
CA GLU A 400 -22.48 -20.41 16.72
C GLU A 400 -23.42 -20.72 15.54
N ASN A 401 -23.78 -19.68 14.79
CA ASN A 401 -24.78 -19.74 13.73
C ASN A 401 -24.21 -20.35 12.44
N TYR A 402 -23.86 -21.64 12.48
CA TYR A 402 -23.27 -22.37 11.35
C TYR A 402 -24.21 -22.53 10.16
N GLU A 403 -25.53 -22.37 10.34
CA GLU A 403 -26.50 -22.43 9.23
C GLU A 403 -26.28 -21.27 8.25
N GLY A 404 -25.96 -20.08 8.75
CA GLY A 404 -25.60 -18.95 7.91
C GLY A 404 -24.31 -19.19 7.13
N ASP A 405 -23.33 -19.86 7.74
CA ASP A 405 -22.08 -20.23 7.07
C ASP A 405 -22.34 -21.24 5.93
N ILE A 406 -23.22 -22.24 6.14
CA ILE A 406 -23.59 -23.20 5.09
C ILE A 406 -24.18 -22.50 3.86
N GLU A 407 -25.12 -21.57 4.05
CA GLU A 407 -25.76 -20.86 2.93
C GLU A 407 -24.74 -20.00 2.15
N LEU A 408 -23.84 -19.33 2.87
CA LEU A 408 -22.80 -18.49 2.27
C LEU A 408 -21.74 -19.32 1.53
N VAL A 409 -21.30 -20.43 2.13
CA VAL A 409 -20.39 -21.38 1.49
C VAL A 409 -21.04 -21.97 0.24
N ASP A 410 -22.33 -22.31 0.29
CA ASP A 410 -23.06 -22.81 -0.87
C ASP A 410 -23.16 -21.77 -1.99
N LYS A 411 -23.36 -20.50 -1.65
CA LYS A 411 -23.34 -19.41 -2.63
C LYS A 411 -21.96 -19.27 -3.27
N ASP A 412 -20.91 -19.25 -2.47
CA ASP A 412 -19.53 -19.14 -2.95
C ASP A 412 -19.16 -20.33 -3.85
N ILE A 413 -19.57 -21.54 -3.46
CA ILE A 413 -19.29 -22.75 -4.24
C ILE A 413 -20.12 -22.79 -5.53
N LYS A 414 -21.41 -22.41 -5.51
CA LYS A 414 -22.24 -22.37 -6.73
C LYS A 414 -21.64 -21.48 -7.81
N ILE A 415 -21.09 -20.33 -7.40
CA ILE A 415 -20.37 -19.41 -8.29
C ILE A 415 -19.13 -20.11 -8.87
N ALA A 416 -18.37 -20.82 -8.03
CA ALA A 416 -17.14 -21.48 -8.43
C ALA A 416 -17.34 -22.73 -9.30
N THR A 417 -18.36 -23.55 -9.02
CA THR A 417 -18.62 -24.84 -9.70
C THR A 417 -19.49 -24.70 -10.93
N LYS A 418 -20.01 -23.51 -11.22
CA LYS A 418 -21.05 -23.31 -12.26
C LYS A 418 -22.23 -24.28 -12.08
N ASN A 419 -22.61 -24.53 -10.82
CA ASN A 419 -23.67 -25.48 -10.41
C ASN A 419 -23.36 -26.97 -10.55
N ASN A 420 -22.10 -27.39 -10.77
CA ASN A 420 -21.77 -28.81 -10.70
C ASN A 420 -21.93 -29.34 -9.26
N PRO A 421 -22.49 -30.56 -9.07
CA PRO A 421 -22.65 -31.17 -7.76
C PRO A 421 -21.28 -31.45 -7.14
N ILE A 422 -21.17 -31.16 -5.85
CA ILE A 422 -19.94 -31.35 -5.09
C ILE A 422 -19.86 -32.83 -4.69
N PRO A 423 -18.76 -33.53 -5.00
CA PRO A 423 -18.59 -34.90 -4.56
C PRO A 423 -18.56 -34.94 -3.03
N ARG A 424 -19.37 -35.83 -2.45
CA ARG A 424 -19.24 -36.18 -1.02
C ARG A 424 -17.92 -36.91 -0.86
N GLN A 425 -17.04 -36.34 -0.04
CA GLN A 425 -15.75 -36.92 0.28
C GLN A 425 -15.75 -37.28 1.77
N GLU A 426 -15.26 -38.47 2.10
CA GLU A 426 -15.05 -38.85 3.49
C GLU A 426 -14.02 -37.91 4.14
N ILE A 427 -14.26 -37.54 5.39
CA ILE A 427 -13.36 -36.65 6.14
C ILE A 427 -12.35 -37.53 6.83
N ASP A 428 -11.25 -37.80 6.14
CA ASP A 428 -10.11 -38.54 6.66
C ASP A 428 -8.89 -37.63 6.86
N GLN A 429 -7.89 -38.17 7.55
CA GLN A 429 -6.64 -37.46 7.85
C GLN A 429 -5.94 -36.99 6.57
N GLU A 430 -5.90 -37.84 5.54
CA GLU A 430 -5.21 -37.54 4.29
C GLU A 430 -5.88 -36.39 3.53
N THR A 431 -7.21 -36.39 3.42
CA THR A 431 -7.97 -35.31 2.77
C THR A 431 -7.77 -33.98 3.49
N VAL A 432 -7.82 -34.00 4.83
CA VAL A 432 -7.61 -32.80 5.66
C VAL A 432 -6.19 -32.27 5.48
N SER A 433 -5.18 -33.12 5.64
CA SER A 433 -3.77 -32.75 5.49
C SER A 433 -3.49 -32.19 4.10
N ASN A 434 -3.93 -32.88 3.05
CA ASN A 434 -3.69 -32.44 1.67
C ASN A 434 -4.32 -31.06 1.38
N CYS A 435 -5.50 -30.78 1.93
CA CYS A 435 -6.16 -29.50 1.76
C CYS A 435 -5.40 -28.37 2.48
N PHE A 436 -5.02 -28.59 3.74
CA PHE A 436 -4.26 -27.60 4.52
C PHE A 436 -2.84 -27.42 3.99
N ASP A 437 -2.18 -28.47 3.55
CA ASP A 437 -0.86 -28.39 2.90
C ASP A 437 -0.93 -27.57 1.61
N TYR A 438 -2.00 -27.74 0.82
CA TYR A 438 -2.17 -26.93 -0.38
C TYR A 438 -2.37 -25.45 -0.03
N LEU A 439 -3.21 -25.15 0.96
CA LEU A 439 -3.41 -23.79 1.45
C LEU A 439 -2.11 -23.18 2.00
N TYR A 440 -1.42 -23.91 2.86
CA TYR A 440 -0.15 -23.51 3.47
C TYR A 440 0.92 -23.20 2.42
N ARG A 441 1.05 -24.03 1.37
CA ARG A 441 1.97 -23.77 0.26
C ARG A 441 1.62 -22.49 -0.50
N GLN A 442 0.34 -22.22 -0.76
CA GLN A 442 -0.06 -20.98 -1.45
C GLN A 442 0.23 -19.74 -0.59
N VAL A 443 -0.02 -19.83 0.71
CA VAL A 443 0.29 -18.75 1.65
C VAL A 443 1.80 -18.51 1.73
N LEU A 444 2.60 -19.57 1.80
CA LEU A 444 4.06 -19.46 1.77
C LEU A 444 4.60 -18.82 0.49
N LEU A 445 3.99 -19.08 -0.67
CA LEU A 445 4.38 -18.40 -1.92
C LEU A 445 4.14 -16.88 -1.84
N ASN A 446 3.00 -16.45 -1.30
CA ASN A 446 2.69 -15.03 -1.11
C ASN A 446 3.63 -14.37 -0.08
N ILE A 447 3.94 -15.09 1.01
CA ILE A 447 4.91 -14.63 2.00
C ILE A 447 6.30 -14.54 1.38
N GLY A 448 6.71 -15.53 0.58
CA GLY A 448 8.00 -15.56 -0.11
C GLY A 448 8.18 -14.38 -1.06
N ASP A 449 7.13 -13.98 -1.80
CA ASP A 449 7.16 -12.76 -2.62
C ASP A 449 7.40 -11.50 -1.78
N THR A 450 6.68 -11.35 -0.66
CA THR A 450 6.87 -10.25 0.30
C THR A 450 8.27 -10.28 0.92
N PHE A 451 8.73 -11.47 1.31
CA PHE A 451 10.04 -11.68 1.91
C PHE A 451 11.18 -11.32 0.95
N SER A 452 11.00 -11.62 -0.35
CA SER A 452 11.97 -11.24 -1.38
C SER A 452 12.22 -9.73 -1.46
N ARG A 453 11.26 -8.89 -1.05
CA ARG A 453 11.44 -7.44 -0.93
C ARG A 453 11.99 -7.05 0.44
N PHE A 454 11.56 -7.73 1.50
CA PHE A 454 12.02 -7.54 2.87
C PHE A 454 13.54 -7.68 3.01
N VAL A 455 14.17 -8.66 2.34
CA VAL A 455 15.61 -8.89 2.44
C VAL A 455 16.48 -7.71 1.97
N PHE A 456 15.91 -6.79 1.19
CA PHE A 456 16.63 -5.59 0.75
C PHE A 456 16.54 -4.41 1.71
N THR A 457 15.71 -4.52 2.76
CA THR A 457 15.50 -3.46 3.73
C THR A 457 16.72 -3.26 4.65
N PRO A 458 17.01 -2.03 5.08
CA PRO A 458 18.01 -1.76 6.11
C PRO A 458 17.75 -2.53 7.42
N GLU A 459 16.48 -2.68 7.78
CA GLU A 459 16.06 -3.36 9.00
C GLU A 459 16.44 -4.85 8.97
N TYR A 460 16.17 -5.55 7.86
CA TYR A 460 16.58 -6.95 7.70
C TYR A 460 18.10 -7.11 7.79
N LYS A 461 18.86 -6.24 7.11
CA LYS A 461 20.34 -6.28 7.16
C LYS A 461 20.88 -6.08 8.57
N SER A 462 20.25 -5.21 9.36
CA SER A 462 20.60 -5.00 10.76
C SER A 462 20.28 -6.22 11.61
N PHE A 463 19.13 -6.87 11.37
CA PHE A 463 18.74 -8.11 12.04
C PHE A 463 19.72 -9.24 11.72
N GLN A 464 20.02 -9.47 10.44
CA GLN A 464 20.97 -10.49 9.99
C GLN A 464 22.34 -10.32 10.63
N LYS A 465 22.89 -9.09 10.63
CA LYS A 465 24.16 -8.79 11.30
C LYS A 465 24.14 -9.06 12.81
N SER A 466 22.99 -8.82 13.46
CA SER A 466 22.83 -9.08 14.90
C SER A 466 22.79 -10.58 15.18
N MET A 467 22.08 -11.35 14.35
CA MET A 467 22.05 -12.82 14.41
C MET A 467 23.44 -13.43 14.20
N GLU A 468 24.19 -12.98 13.19
CA GLU A 468 25.56 -13.44 12.94
C GLU A 468 26.49 -13.16 14.12
N MET A 469 26.34 -11.99 14.75
CA MET A 469 27.12 -11.63 15.94
C MET A 469 26.75 -12.50 17.15
N GLN A 470 25.46 -12.77 17.38
CA GLN A 470 25.00 -13.66 18.44
C GLN A 470 25.55 -15.08 18.24
N GLN A 471 25.49 -15.61 17.01
CA GLN A 471 26.04 -16.93 16.69
C GLN A 471 27.55 -16.97 16.94
N THR A 472 28.29 -15.95 16.49
CA THR A 472 29.75 -15.85 16.71
C THR A 472 30.10 -15.82 18.20
N ILE A 473 29.28 -15.16 19.02
CA ILE A 473 29.47 -15.13 20.48
C ILE A 473 29.19 -16.52 21.07
N MET A 474 28.07 -17.15 20.68
CA MET A 474 27.72 -18.50 21.14
C MET A 474 28.79 -19.54 20.79
N ASP A 475 29.31 -19.51 19.57
CA ASP A 475 30.38 -20.41 19.12
C ASP A 475 31.65 -20.22 19.95
N LYS A 476 32.03 -18.96 20.24
CA LYS A 476 33.18 -18.65 21.10
C LYS A 476 32.97 -19.09 22.55
N VAL A 477 31.76 -18.93 23.07
CA VAL A 477 31.41 -19.36 24.44
C VAL A 477 31.43 -20.89 24.52
N GLY A 478 30.89 -21.60 23.53
CA GLY A 478 30.95 -23.07 23.45
C GLY A 478 32.38 -23.60 23.45
N VAL A 479 33.28 -22.94 22.71
CA VAL A 479 34.72 -23.28 22.70
C VAL A 479 35.39 -23.04 24.07
N VAL A 480 35.00 -22.00 24.81
CA VAL A 480 35.60 -21.66 26.11
C VAL A 480 35.13 -22.60 27.23
N TYR A 481 33.88 -23.06 27.19
CA TYR A 481 33.32 -23.93 28.23
C TYR A 481 33.41 -25.43 27.92
N GLY A 482 33.96 -25.82 26.76
CA GLY A 482 34.26 -27.23 26.46
C GLY A 482 33.06 -28.16 26.61
N ILE A 483 31.92 -27.76 26.06
CA ILE A 483 30.77 -28.65 25.83
C ILE A 483 30.86 -29.20 24.41
#